data_AF-A0A6P7G4K6-F1
#
_entry.id   AF-A0A6P7G4K6-F1
#
_cell.length_a   1.000
_cell.length_b   1.000
_cell.length_c   1.000
_cell.angle_alpha   90.00
_cell.angle_beta   90.00
_cell.angle_gamma   90.00
#
_symmetry.space_group_name_H-M   'P 1'
#
loop_
_entity.id
_entity.type
_entity.pdbx_description
1 polymer ?
#
loop_
_entity_poly.entity_id
_entity_poly.type
_entity_poly.pdbx_seq_one_letter_code
_entity_poly.pdbx_strand_id
1 'polypeptide(L)'
;MHSSSDVQIDNTIIHFDALPGLETILSTISIRATPSLFKNGKLKLRCLATMFTLYTSSKEADIQEASPQLALIMVPSTSANGISVSPQKLFVILHTFIILLLLRHTPG
;
A
#
# COMPACT_ATOMS: atom_id res chain seq x y z
N MET A 1 -5.81 35.23 -13.60
CA MET A 1 -5.22 33.87 -13.46
C MET A 1 -5.22 33.51 -11.98
N HIS A 2 -6.22 32.77 -11.53
CA HIS A 2 -6.27 32.28 -10.15
C HIS A 2 -5.44 31.00 -10.06
N SER A 3 -4.26 31.08 -9.43
CA SER A 3 -3.52 29.91 -8.99
C SER A 3 -4.29 29.29 -7.82
N SER A 4 -5.28 28.47 -8.14
CA SER A 4 -5.90 27.58 -7.15
C SER A 4 -4.81 26.61 -6.71
N SER A 5 -4.34 26.75 -5.47
CA SER A 5 -3.33 25.85 -4.92
C SER A 5 -3.96 24.46 -4.78
N ASP A 6 -3.69 23.58 -5.74
CA ASP A 6 -4.08 22.14 -5.77
C ASP A 6 -3.49 21.32 -4.61
N VAL A 7 -2.78 21.98 -3.68
CA VAL A 7 -2.05 21.39 -2.57
C VAL A 7 -2.54 22.03 -1.28
N GLN A 8 -3.28 21.27 -0.47
CA GLN A 8 -3.53 21.63 0.92
C GLN A 8 -2.43 21.04 1.78
N ILE A 9 -1.77 21.88 2.57
CA ILE A 9 -0.64 21.52 3.43
C ILE A 9 -1.02 21.81 4.88
N ASP A 10 -1.05 20.77 5.69
CA ASP A 10 -1.20 20.89 7.14
C ASP A 10 0.14 20.55 7.81
N ASN A 11 0.60 21.42 8.70
CA ASN A 11 1.88 21.25 9.41
C ASN A 11 1.63 21.18 10.92
N THR A 12 2.23 20.20 11.57
CA THR A 12 2.31 20.13 13.02
C THR A 12 3.77 20.10 13.45
N ILE A 13 4.13 20.98 14.38
CA ILE A 13 5.47 21.06 14.95
C ILE A 13 5.39 20.62 16.41
N ILE A 14 6.22 19.66 16.77
CA ILE A 14 6.30 19.11 18.12
C ILE A 14 7.74 19.30 18.62
N HIS A 15 7.87 19.97 19.76
CA HIS A 15 9.13 20.14 20.46
C HIS A 15 9.24 19.05 21.54
N PHE A 16 10.38 18.39 21.60
CA PHE A 16 10.67 17.41 22.64
C PHE A 16 12.19 17.29 22.84
N ASP A 17 12.61 16.87 24.02
CA ASP A 17 14.03 16.71 24.33
C ASP A 17 14.39 15.22 24.23
N ALA A 18 14.83 14.79 23.05
CA ALA A 18 15.29 13.41 22.85
C ALA A 18 16.60 13.12 23.62
N LEU A 19 17.41 14.16 23.85
CA LEU A 19 18.68 14.10 24.55
C LEU A 19 18.85 15.33 25.46
N PRO A 20 19.48 15.20 26.64
CA PRO A 20 19.70 16.33 27.54
C PRO A 20 20.54 17.42 26.86
N GLY A 21 20.02 18.65 26.83
CA GLY A 21 20.72 19.80 26.25
C GLY A 21 20.60 19.93 24.72
N LEU A 22 19.76 19.10 24.06
CA LEU A 22 19.47 19.21 22.64
C LEU A 22 17.96 19.30 22.40
N GLU A 23 17.50 20.46 21.95
CA GLU A 23 16.13 20.65 21.50
C GLU A 23 15.90 19.80 20.24
N THR A 24 14.90 18.92 20.27
CA THR A 24 14.48 18.12 19.11
C THR A 24 13.13 18.61 18.61
N ILE A 25 13.05 18.86 17.30
CA ILE A 25 11.84 19.34 16.65
C ILE A 25 11.39 18.29 15.62
N LEU A 26 10.17 17.80 15.77
CA LEU A 26 9.49 16.99 14.77
C LEU A 26 8.48 17.86 14.01
N SER A 27 8.67 18.00 12.70
CA SER A 27 7.69 18.61 11.81
C SER A 27 7.06 17.53 10.94
N THR A 28 5.73 17.44 11.02
CA THR A 28 4.93 16.53 10.19
C THR A 28 4.18 17.36 9.17
N ILE A 29 4.33 17.02 7.90
CA ILE A 29 3.64 17.67 6.77
C ILE A 29 2.65 16.68 6.18
N SER A 30 1.37 17.05 6.19
CA SER A 30 0.30 16.30 5.54
C SER A 30 -0.12 17.03 4.26
N ILE A 31 -0.09 16.30 3.14
CA ILE A 31 -0.42 16.85 1.82
C ILE A 31 -1.63 16.12 1.29
N ARG A 32 -2.72 16.85 1.02
CA ARG A 32 -3.82 16.31 0.22
C ARG A 32 -3.41 16.40 -1.24
N ALA A 33 -2.97 15.28 -1.80
CA ALA A 33 -2.53 15.24 -3.19
C ALA A 33 -3.72 15.02 -4.14
N THR A 34 -3.82 15.85 -5.18
CA THR A 34 -4.71 15.62 -6.32
C THR A 34 -3.99 14.80 -7.40
N PRO A 35 -4.70 14.06 -8.28
CA PRO A 35 -4.08 13.29 -9.36
C PRO A 35 -3.20 14.14 -10.29
N SER A 36 -3.51 15.43 -10.45
CA SER A 36 -2.72 16.38 -11.25
C SER A 36 -1.28 16.56 -10.75
N LEU A 37 -1.00 16.25 -9.49
CA LEU A 37 0.33 16.36 -8.88
C LEU A 37 1.24 15.16 -9.19
N PHE A 38 0.67 14.01 -9.54
CA PHE A 38 1.42 12.79 -9.88
C PHE A 38 1.82 12.80 -11.35
N LYS A 39 2.97 13.41 -11.65
CA LYS A 39 3.52 13.38 -13.01
C LYS A 39 4.05 11.98 -13.31
N ASN A 40 3.49 11.33 -14.32
CA ASN A 40 3.82 9.94 -14.69
C ASN A 40 3.60 8.95 -13.54
N GLY A 41 2.54 9.15 -12.73
CA GLY A 41 2.22 8.29 -11.58
C GLY A 41 3.16 8.46 -10.38
N LYS A 42 3.98 9.51 -10.36
CA LYS A 42 4.92 9.79 -9.27
C LYS A 42 4.81 11.23 -8.77
N LEU A 43 4.86 11.37 -7.46
CA LEU A 43 5.00 12.64 -6.75
C LEU A 43 6.41 12.71 -6.17
N LYS A 44 7.15 13.77 -6.53
CA LYS A 44 8.50 13.99 -5.99
C LYS A 44 8.46 14.96 -4.82
N LEU A 45 9.01 14.56 -3.68
CA LEU A 45 9.19 15.40 -2.50
C LEU A 45 10.66 15.69 -2.28
N ARG A 46 10.96 16.96 -1.95
CA ARG A 46 12.30 17.40 -1.55
C ARG A 46 12.21 18.12 -0.20
N CYS A 47 12.91 17.59 0.79
CA CYS A 47 13.11 18.25 2.06
C CYS A 47 14.47 18.95 2.03
N LEU A 48 14.48 20.25 2.31
CA LEU A 48 15.67 21.08 2.37
C LEU A 48 15.78 21.66 3.77
N ALA A 49 16.87 21.34 4.47
CA ALA A 49 17.21 21.89 5.76
C ALA A 49 18.44 22.79 5.62
N THR A 50 18.34 24.02 6.10
CA THR A 50 19.42 25.02 6.04
C THR A 50 19.62 25.65 7.42
N MET A 51 20.87 25.72 7.87
CA MET A 51 21.26 26.52 9.03
C MET A 51 22.17 27.66 8.56
N PHE A 52 21.60 28.86 8.47
CA PHE A 52 22.22 30.04 7.87
C PHE A 52 22.81 29.70 6.49
N THR A 53 24.03 30.19 6.21
CA THR A 53 24.79 29.89 4.99
C THR A 53 25.81 28.76 5.19
N LEU A 54 25.84 28.13 6.37
CA LEU A 54 26.93 27.24 6.79
C LEU A 54 26.62 25.77 6.58
N TYR A 55 25.36 25.37 6.78
CA TYR A 55 24.96 23.97 6.65
C TYR A 55 23.71 23.87 5.79
N THR A 56 23.78 23.03 4.76
CA THR A 56 22.65 22.70 3.92
C THR A 56 22.60 21.18 3.78
N SER A 57 21.42 20.60 4.02
CA SER A 57 21.14 19.19 3.80
C SER A 57 19.86 19.06 3.01
N SER A 58 19.85 18.18 2.02
CA SER A 58 18.70 17.96 1.14
C SER A 58 18.45 16.47 1.04
N LYS A 59 17.18 16.08 1.13
CA LYS A 59 16.74 14.70 0.91
C LYS A 59 15.56 14.69 -0.03
N GLU A 60 15.62 13.82 -1.03
CA GLU A 60 14.56 13.63 -2.00
C GLU A 60 13.90 12.26 -1.82
N ALA A 61 12.61 12.19 -2.10
CA ALA A 61 11.83 10.97 -2.06
C ALA A 61 10.78 10.96 -3.16
N ASP A 62 10.65 9.83 -3.84
CA ASP A 62 9.60 9.59 -4.83
C ASP A 62 8.46 8.81 -4.16
N ILE A 63 7.25 9.36 -4.22
CA ILE A 63 6.02 8.70 -3.79
C ILE A 63 5.29 8.22 -5.05
N GLN A 64 5.03 6.91 -5.12
CA GLN A 64 4.20 6.37 -6.19
C GLN A 64 2.72 6.62 -5.87
N GLU A 65 1.94 6.94 -6.90
CA GLU A 65 0.49 6.94 -6.78
C GLU A 65 0.05 5.52 -6.38
N ALA A 66 -0.66 5.39 -5.26
CA ALA A 66 -1.17 4.09 -4.86
C ALA A 66 -2.14 3.63 -5.96
N SER A 67 -1.86 2.48 -6.59
CA SER A 67 -2.80 1.87 -7.53
C SER A 67 -4.17 1.81 -6.84
N PRO A 68 -5.26 2.21 -7.50
CA PRO A 68 -6.58 1.88 -7.00
C PRO A 68 -6.58 0.37 -6.75
N GLN A 69 -6.93 -0.05 -5.53
CA GLN A 69 -7.24 -1.45 -5.28
C GLN A 69 -8.49 -1.72 -6.11
N LEU A 70 -8.29 -2.26 -7.31
CA LEU A 70 -9.39 -2.73 -8.14
C LEU A 70 -10.10 -3.81 -7.33
N ALA A 71 -11.20 -3.45 -6.68
CA ALA A 71 -12.11 -4.44 -6.14
C ALA A 71 -12.65 -5.22 -7.34
N LEU A 72 -12.36 -6.52 -7.39
CA LEU A 72 -12.93 -7.40 -8.40
C LEU A 72 -14.45 -7.43 -8.19
N ILE A 73 -15.18 -6.69 -9.01
CA ILE A 73 -16.64 -6.78 -9.06
C ILE A 73 -16.95 -8.04 -9.85
N MET A 74 -17.51 -9.04 -9.18
CA MET A 74 -17.95 -10.29 -9.81
C MET A 74 -19.18 -9.99 -10.67
N VAL A 75 -18.96 -9.77 -11.97
CA VAL A 75 -20.06 -9.66 -12.94
C VAL A 75 -20.60 -11.07 -13.21
N PRO A 76 -21.93 -11.30 -13.21
CA PRO A 76 -22.48 -12.59 -13.61
C PRO A 76 -22.10 -12.87 -15.07
N SER A 77 -21.12 -13.74 -15.29
CA SER A 77 -20.79 -14.25 -16.61
C SER A 77 -21.85 -15.27 -17.01
N THR A 78 -22.90 -14.79 -17.69
CA THR A 78 -23.78 -15.68 -18.47
C THR A 78 -23.00 -16.17 -19.68
N SER A 79 -22.15 -17.16 -19.48
CA SER A 79 -21.60 -17.98 -20.56
C SER A 79 -22.01 -19.42 -20.30
N ALA A 80 -23.12 -19.78 -20.94
CA ALA A 80 -23.53 -21.16 -21.10
C ALA A 80 -22.42 -21.89 -21.88
N ASN A 81 -21.63 -22.69 -21.18
CA ASN A 81 -21.04 -23.92 -21.72
C ASN A 81 -20.58 -24.80 -20.55
N GLY A 82 -21.41 -25.79 -20.27
CA GLY A 82 -21.24 -26.72 -19.17
C GLY A 82 -20.01 -27.60 -19.36
N ILE A 83 -19.11 -27.54 -18.39
CA ILE A 83 -18.33 -28.70 -17.98
C ILE A 83 -19.02 -29.20 -16.72
N SER A 84 -19.96 -30.13 -16.91
CA SER A 84 -20.59 -30.89 -15.83
C SER A 84 -19.53 -31.80 -15.20
N VAL A 85 -18.75 -31.27 -14.25
CA VAL A 85 -17.91 -32.08 -13.38
C VAL A 85 -18.87 -32.78 -12.40
N SER A 86 -19.24 -34.02 -12.71
CA SER A 86 -20.13 -34.84 -11.89
C SER A 86 -19.62 -34.90 -10.45
N PRO A 87 -20.46 -34.58 -9.44
CA PRO A 87 -20.09 -34.60 -8.02
C PRO A 87 -19.49 -35.95 -7.59
N GLN A 88 -19.87 -37.04 -8.25
CA GLN A 88 -19.41 -38.39 -7.94
C GLN A 88 -17.89 -38.55 -8.07
N LYS A 89 -17.24 -37.86 -9.02
CA LYS A 89 -15.77 -37.98 -9.21
C LYS A 89 -14.98 -37.27 -8.11
N LEU A 90 -15.49 -36.15 -7.59
CA LEU A 90 -14.86 -35.39 -6.51
C LEU A 90 -14.90 -36.14 -5.18
N PHE A 91 -16.02 -36.81 -4.88
CA PHE A 91 -16.14 -37.66 -3.70
C PHE A 91 -15.17 -38.84 -3.74
N VAL A 92 -15.00 -39.52 -4.88
CA VAL A 92 -14.06 -40.65 -4.99
C VAL A 92 -12.62 -40.20 -4.76
N ILE A 93 -12.21 -39.06 -5.32
CA ILE A 93 -10.86 -38.51 -5.13
C ILE A 93 -10.62 -38.11 -3.68
N LEU A 94 -11.59 -37.44 -3.05
CA LEU A 94 -11.49 -37.04 -1.65
C LEU A 94 -11.40 -38.27 -0.73
N HIS A 95 -12.24 -39.28 -0.99
CA HIS A 95 -12.30 -40.49 -0.18
C HIS A 95 -11.03 -41.35 -0.32
N THR A 96 -10.44 -41.42 -1.51
CA THR A 96 -9.14 -42.09 -1.70
C THR A 96 -8.02 -41.33 -0.99
N PHE A 97 -8.02 -39.99 -1.04
CA PHE A 97 -7.04 -39.18 -0.30
C PHE A 97 -7.13 -39.39 1.22
N ILE A 98 -8.35 -39.41 1.77
CA ILE A 98 -8.58 -39.65 3.20
C ILE A 98 -8.10 -41.05 3.60
N ILE A 99 -8.41 -42.09 2.82
CA ILE A 99 -7.93 -43.45 3.10
C ILE A 99 -6.41 -43.52 3.06
N LEU A 100 -5.77 -42.86 2.08
CA LEU A 100 -4.31 -42.84 1.95
C LEU A 100 -3.64 -42.14 3.14
N LEU A 101 -4.26 -41.05 3.63
CA LEU A 101 -3.81 -40.34 4.82
C LEU A 101 -3.97 -41.19 6.09
N LEU A 102 -5.08 -41.92 6.22
CA LEU A 102 -5.33 -42.80 7.37
C LEU A 102 -4.38 -44.01 7.37
N LEU A 103 -4.10 -44.62 6.22
CA LEU A 103 -3.12 -45.71 6.10
C LEU A 103 -1.69 -45.25 6.41
N ARG A 104 -1.35 -43.99 6.16
CA ARG A 104 -0.05 -43.42 6.50
C ARG A 104 0.07 -43.02 7.97
N HIS A 105 -1.04 -42.97 8.71
CA HIS A 105 -1.10 -42.46 10.07
C HIS A 105 -1.43 -43.54 11.12
N THR A 106 -1.34 -44.83 10.78
CA THR A 106 -1.25 -45.92 11.75
C THR A 106 0.23 -46.11 12.16
N PRO A 107 0.69 -45.56 13.30
CA PRO A 107 1.84 -46.12 14.00
C PRO A 107 1.46 -47.52 14.50
N GLY A 108 2.42 -48.45 14.50
CA GLY A 108 2.22 -49.86 14.88
C GLY A 108 1.64 -50.07 16.26
#